data_AF-A0A100Y6G5-F1
#
_entry.id   AF-A0A100Y6G5-F1
#
_cell.length_a   1.000
_cell.length_b   1.000
_cell.length_c   1.000
_cell.angle_alpha   90.00
_cell.angle_beta   90.00
_cell.angle_gamma   90.00
#
_symmetry.space_group_name_H-M   'P 1'
#
loop_
_entity.id
_entity.type
_entity.pdbx_description
1 polymer ?
#
loop_
_entity_poly.entity_id
_entity_poly.type
_entity_poly.pdbx_seq_one_letter_code
_entity_poly.pdbx_strand_id
1 'polypeptide(L)'
;MSATDTCPGQSVTIVRDPATGLITASGGDGLAHGILERSFFLQERHGVTWHRLSPTVSPEDERTVARVAVARLQAAGYQVLADAEFAWDGTEARCVTTGREIENLAGRVREATSVDELTYELAELAATHDGIIASLGHVLHALADVYDRLSGPTDPRWGIQLRSFAEHELRLLAAQLQSVRTNLADRSAPPDRRGPHTPPPAPPSPPTSTASGRIR
;
A
#
# COMPACT_ATOMS: atom_id res chain seq x y z
N MET A 1 -14.03 -36.08 26.39
CA MET A 1 -12.92 -35.73 25.48
C MET A 1 -13.48 -34.72 24.51
N SER A 2 -13.34 -33.43 24.84
CA SER A 2 -13.84 -32.35 24.00
C SER A 2 -12.89 -32.19 22.82
N ALA A 3 -13.40 -32.40 21.61
CA ALA A 3 -12.74 -32.00 20.39
C ALA A 3 -12.62 -30.48 20.43
N THR A 4 -11.39 -29.98 20.45
CA THR A 4 -11.07 -28.60 20.12
C THR A 4 -11.58 -28.33 18.72
N ASP A 5 -12.63 -27.52 18.64
CA ASP A 5 -13.09 -26.88 17.43
C ASP A 5 -12.03 -25.84 17.04
N THR A 6 -10.99 -26.33 16.37
CA THR A 6 -9.99 -25.47 15.75
C THR A 6 -10.71 -24.77 14.60
N CYS A 7 -11.08 -23.49 14.77
CA CYS A 7 -11.40 -22.64 13.62
C CYS A 7 -10.34 -22.93 12.54
N PRO A 8 -10.71 -23.42 11.34
CA PRO A 8 -9.72 -23.81 10.35
C PRO A 8 -8.90 -22.56 10.05
N GLY A 9 -7.62 -22.59 10.45
CA GLY A 9 -6.67 -21.57 10.01
C GLY A 9 -6.75 -21.52 8.50
N GLN A 10 -6.92 -20.34 7.93
CA GLN A 10 -7.01 -20.22 6.48
C GLN A 10 -5.78 -20.89 5.85
N SER A 11 -6.01 -21.91 5.03
CA SER A 11 -4.94 -22.71 4.45
C SER A 11 -4.52 -22.14 3.10
N VAL A 12 -3.22 -22.06 2.86
CA VAL A 12 -2.64 -21.70 1.57
C VAL A 12 -1.86 -22.89 1.05
N THR A 13 -2.11 -23.30 -0.19
CA THR A 13 -1.40 -24.40 -0.85
C THR A 13 -0.40 -23.83 -1.85
N ILE A 14 0.85 -24.28 -1.81
CA ILE A 14 1.92 -23.91 -2.78
C ILE A 14 2.55 -25.17 -3.35
N VAL A 15 2.34 -25.42 -4.63
CA VAL A 15 2.76 -26.67 -5.27
C VAL A 15 3.36 -26.41 -6.65
N ARG A 16 4.25 -27.29 -7.10
CA ARG A 16 4.67 -27.37 -8.48
C ARG A 16 3.66 -28.21 -9.25
N ASP A 17 2.99 -27.61 -10.22
CA ASP A 17 2.07 -28.31 -11.11
C ASP A 17 2.86 -29.36 -11.92
N PRO A 18 2.55 -30.66 -11.80
CA PRO A 18 3.28 -31.71 -12.50
C PRO A 18 3.06 -31.68 -14.02
N ALA A 19 1.95 -31.10 -14.51
CA ALA A 19 1.65 -31.03 -15.93
C ALA A 19 2.40 -29.91 -16.65
N THR A 20 2.57 -28.76 -15.96
CA THR A 20 3.15 -27.56 -16.56
C THR A 20 4.53 -27.20 -16.02
N GLY A 21 4.92 -27.79 -14.88
CA GLY A 21 6.13 -27.45 -14.14
C GLY A 21 6.05 -26.11 -13.40
N LEU A 22 4.95 -25.37 -13.50
CA LEU A 22 4.78 -24.05 -12.88
C LEU A 22 4.56 -24.18 -11.39
N ILE A 23 5.17 -23.29 -10.60
CA ILE A 23 4.83 -23.16 -9.18
C ILE A 23 3.56 -22.33 -9.06
N THR A 24 2.56 -22.89 -8.40
CA THR A 24 1.24 -22.27 -8.22
C THR A 24 0.88 -22.16 -6.75
N ALA A 25 0.05 -21.18 -6.42
CA ALA A 25 -0.47 -20.96 -5.08
C ALA A 25 -1.98 -20.68 -5.08
N SER A 26 -2.70 -21.24 -4.12
CA SER A 26 -4.15 -21.07 -3.98
C SER A 26 -4.62 -21.12 -2.52
N GLY A 27 -5.84 -20.63 -2.27
CA GLY A 27 -6.40 -20.50 -0.91
C GLY A 27 -6.01 -19.20 -0.22
N GLY A 28 -6.27 -19.13 1.09
CA GLY A 28 -6.12 -17.92 1.90
C GLY A 28 -7.17 -16.85 1.61
N ASP A 29 -6.89 -15.62 2.07
CA ASP A 29 -7.70 -14.43 1.86
C ASP A 29 -6.91 -13.34 1.09
N GLY A 30 -7.41 -12.09 1.10
CA GLY A 30 -6.76 -10.96 0.46
C GLY A 30 -5.34 -10.67 0.99
N LEU A 31 -5.07 -10.91 2.27
CA LEU A 31 -3.73 -10.74 2.83
C LEU A 31 -2.78 -11.83 2.31
N ALA A 32 -3.23 -13.08 2.24
CA ALA A 32 -2.46 -14.16 1.63
C ALA A 32 -2.13 -13.88 0.15
N HIS A 33 -3.11 -13.42 -0.64
CA HIS A 33 -2.91 -13.01 -2.02
C HIS A 33 -1.87 -11.89 -2.15
N GLY A 34 -1.97 -10.84 -1.32
CA GLY A 34 -0.98 -9.77 -1.31
C GLY A 34 0.43 -10.25 -0.92
N ILE A 35 0.57 -11.21 0.01
CA ILE A 35 1.88 -11.80 0.36
C ILE A 35 2.49 -12.54 -0.84
N LEU A 36 1.67 -13.30 -1.57
CA LEU A 36 2.08 -14.02 -2.77
C LEU A 36 2.56 -13.04 -3.85
N GLU A 37 1.79 -11.98 -4.14
CA GLU A 37 2.13 -10.97 -5.14
C GLU A 37 3.47 -10.27 -4.85
N ARG A 38 3.74 -9.96 -3.58
CA ARG A 38 5.03 -9.39 -3.14
C ARG A 38 6.17 -10.41 -3.07
N SER A 39 5.86 -11.68 -3.29
CA SER A 39 6.82 -12.78 -3.37
C SER A 39 6.96 -13.29 -4.80
N PHE A 40 6.78 -12.39 -5.78
CA PHE A 40 6.91 -12.65 -7.23
C PHE A 40 5.87 -13.60 -7.82
N PHE A 41 4.76 -13.85 -7.14
CA PHE A 41 3.64 -14.53 -7.78
C PHE A 41 2.77 -13.52 -8.53
N LEU A 42 2.20 -13.94 -9.65
CA LEU A 42 1.23 -13.18 -10.43
C LEU A 42 -0.15 -13.78 -10.18
N GLN A 43 -1.14 -12.91 -9.97
CA GLN A 43 -2.53 -13.31 -9.81
C GLN A 43 -3.14 -13.73 -11.14
N GLU A 44 -3.90 -14.82 -11.11
CA GLU A 44 -4.67 -15.37 -12.23
C GLU A 44 -6.13 -15.57 -11.79
N ARG A 45 -7.08 -15.33 -12.69
CA ARG A 45 -8.53 -15.42 -12.41
C ARG A 45 -9.26 -16.23 -13.46
N HIS A 46 -9.63 -17.47 -13.10
CA HIS A 46 -10.47 -18.34 -13.93
C HIS A 46 -11.49 -19.07 -13.04
N GLY A 47 -12.60 -18.41 -12.71
CA GLY A 47 -13.64 -18.93 -11.80
C GLY A 47 -13.24 -18.90 -10.32
N VAL A 48 -11.95 -19.11 -10.02
CA VAL A 48 -11.31 -18.92 -8.72
C VAL A 48 -10.05 -18.09 -8.86
N THR A 49 -9.67 -17.38 -7.78
CA THR A 49 -8.41 -16.64 -7.71
C THR A 49 -7.29 -17.59 -7.30
N TRP A 50 -6.24 -17.67 -8.11
CA TRP A 50 -5.02 -18.42 -7.82
C TRP A 50 -3.82 -17.60 -8.31
N HIS A 51 -2.62 -18.08 -8.00
CA HIS A 51 -1.40 -17.38 -8.35
C HIS A 51 -0.39 -18.32 -8.99
N ARG A 52 0.46 -17.82 -9.87
CA ARG A 52 1.61 -18.54 -10.42
C ARG A 52 2.88 -17.76 -10.21
N LEU A 53 4.01 -18.43 -10.07
CA LEU A 53 5.30 -17.75 -10.02
C LEU A 53 5.53 -16.97 -11.33
N SER A 54 6.06 -15.76 -11.20
CA SER A 54 6.35 -14.88 -12.34
C SER A 54 7.36 -15.54 -13.27
N PRO A 55 7.16 -15.49 -14.60
CA PRO A 55 8.12 -16.00 -15.58
C PRO A 55 9.43 -15.20 -15.62
N THR A 56 9.52 -14.08 -14.88
CA THR A 56 10.75 -13.30 -14.72
C THR A 56 11.71 -13.91 -13.70
N VAL A 57 11.25 -14.86 -12.88
CA VAL A 57 12.12 -15.58 -11.93
C VAL A 57 12.87 -16.66 -12.70
N SER A 58 14.19 -16.71 -12.52
CA SER A 58 15.01 -17.71 -13.19
C SER A 58 14.70 -19.12 -12.66
N PRO A 59 14.84 -20.19 -13.48
CA PRO A 59 14.63 -21.57 -13.02
C PRO A 59 15.46 -21.94 -11.77
N GLU A 60 16.66 -21.37 -11.64
CA GLU A 60 17.56 -21.61 -10.51
C GLU A 60 17.05 -20.95 -9.21
N ASP A 61 16.33 -19.84 -9.33
CA ASP A 61 15.81 -19.06 -8.20
C ASP A 61 14.39 -19.47 -7.78
N GLU A 62 13.63 -20.18 -8.62
CA GLU A 62 12.23 -20.51 -8.37
C GLU A 62 12.00 -21.12 -6.99
N ARG A 63 12.85 -22.08 -6.61
CA ARG A 63 12.77 -22.77 -5.32
C ARG A 63 13.01 -21.82 -4.15
N THR A 64 13.98 -20.92 -4.28
CA THR A 64 14.32 -19.94 -3.25
C THR A 64 13.17 -18.95 -3.08
N VAL A 65 12.62 -18.44 -4.17
CA VAL A 65 11.49 -17.49 -4.15
C VAL A 65 10.22 -18.15 -3.56
N ALA A 66 9.92 -19.38 -3.96
CA ALA A 66 8.79 -20.13 -3.41
C ALA A 66 8.94 -20.37 -1.89
N ARG A 67 10.15 -20.70 -1.43
CA ARG A 67 10.45 -20.85 0.01
C ARG A 67 10.26 -19.54 0.79
N VAL A 68 10.68 -18.41 0.23
CA VAL A 68 10.43 -17.09 0.84
C VAL A 68 8.94 -16.80 0.94
N ALA A 69 8.14 -17.16 -0.07
CA ALA A 69 6.69 -17.02 0.00
C ALA A 69 6.07 -17.87 1.13
N VAL A 70 6.51 -19.14 1.27
CA VAL A 70 6.11 -20.03 2.37
C VAL A 70 6.44 -19.40 3.72
N ALA A 71 7.68 -18.94 3.91
CA ALA A 71 8.14 -18.32 5.15
C ALA A 71 7.29 -17.11 5.54
N ARG A 72 7.00 -16.22 4.58
CA ARG A 72 6.18 -15.02 4.81
C ARG A 72 4.73 -15.34 5.16
N LEU A 73 4.14 -16.35 4.52
CA LEU A 73 2.79 -16.81 4.83
C LEU A 73 2.73 -17.46 6.22
N GLN A 74 3.69 -18.31 6.57
CA GLN A 74 3.78 -18.90 7.90
C GLN A 74 3.97 -17.82 8.98
N ALA A 75 4.83 -16.83 8.73
CA ALA A 75 5.03 -15.70 9.65
C ALA A 75 3.72 -14.94 9.90
N ALA A 76 2.91 -14.76 8.86
CA ALA A 76 1.57 -14.16 8.94
C ALA A 76 0.51 -15.05 9.62
N GLY A 77 0.84 -16.29 9.99
CA GLY A 77 -0.01 -17.22 10.73
C GLY A 77 -0.84 -18.17 9.88
N TYR A 78 -0.59 -18.24 8.57
CA TYR A 78 -1.27 -19.19 7.68
C TYR A 78 -0.76 -20.62 7.87
N GLN A 79 -1.67 -21.58 7.74
CA GLN A 79 -1.28 -22.97 7.56
C GLN A 79 -0.91 -23.18 6.09
N VAL A 80 0.38 -23.38 5.82
CA VAL A 80 0.89 -23.53 4.45
C VAL A 80 1.09 -25.02 4.11
N LEU A 81 0.36 -25.51 3.11
CA LEU A 81 0.53 -26.83 2.51
C LEU A 81 1.46 -26.68 1.30
N ALA A 82 2.76 -26.85 1.52
CA ALA A 82 3.77 -26.68 0.48
C ALA A 82 4.40 -28.02 0.06
N ASP A 83 4.78 -28.15 -1.21
CA ASP A 83 5.65 -29.24 -1.64
C ASP A 83 6.96 -29.23 -0.84
N ALA A 84 7.50 -30.43 -0.57
CA ALA A 84 8.67 -30.62 0.30
C ALA A 84 9.90 -29.81 -0.14
N GLU A 85 10.03 -29.50 -1.43
CA GLU A 85 11.14 -28.68 -1.93
C GLU A 85 11.08 -27.20 -1.47
N PHE A 86 9.87 -26.69 -1.16
CA PHE A 86 9.61 -25.32 -0.73
C PHE A 86 9.44 -25.18 0.78
N ALA A 87 9.37 -26.31 1.51
CA ALA A 87 9.20 -26.32 2.95
C ALA A 87 10.22 -25.42 3.66
N TRP A 88 9.73 -24.73 4.69
CA TRP A 88 10.50 -23.83 5.53
C TRP A 88 10.10 -24.05 6.98
N ASP A 89 11.12 -24.26 7.81
CA ASP A 89 10.95 -24.59 9.24
C ASP A 89 11.38 -23.42 10.15
N GLY A 90 11.80 -22.30 9.56
CA GLY A 90 12.31 -21.14 10.27
C GLY A 90 11.23 -20.12 10.64
N THR A 91 11.56 -19.20 11.54
CA THR A 91 10.69 -18.08 11.91
C THR A 91 11.20 -16.80 11.26
N GLU A 92 10.55 -16.33 10.20
CA GLU A 92 10.76 -14.96 9.71
C GLU A 92 9.97 -13.96 10.58
N ALA A 93 10.48 -12.74 10.67
CA ALA A 93 9.73 -11.65 11.29
C ALA A 93 8.48 -11.33 10.46
N ARG A 94 7.35 -11.12 11.14
CA ARG A 94 6.11 -10.65 10.50
C ARG A 94 6.38 -9.33 9.77
N CYS A 95 6.30 -9.32 8.44
CA CYS A 95 6.31 -8.08 7.67
C CYS A 95 4.95 -7.39 7.84
N VAL A 96 4.91 -6.28 8.59
CA VAL A 96 3.80 -5.33 8.51
C VAL A 96 4.00 -4.53 7.22
N THR A 97 3.00 -4.53 6.35
CA THR A 97 3.06 -3.78 5.09
C THR A 97 2.36 -2.44 5.24
N THR A 98 2.74 -1.45 4.44
CA THR A 98 2.01 -0.18 4.35
C THR A 98 0.53 -0.38 4.02
N GLY A 99 0.20 -1.40 3.21
CA GLY A 99 -1.19 -1.79 2.96
C GLY A 99 -1.93 -2.22 4.24
N ARG A 100 -1.27 -2.95 5.15
CA ARG A 100 -1.84 -3.32 6.45
C ARG A 100 -1.98 -2.10 7.38
N GLU A 101 -1.07 -1.13 7.30
CA GLU A 101 -1.21 0.13 8.04
C GLU A 101 -2.43 0.94 7.56
N ILE A 102 -2.68 0.97 6.25
CA ILE A 102 -3.89 1.58 5.67
C ILE A 102 -5.16 0.82 6.08
N GLU A 103 -5.12 -0.51 6.15
CA GLU A 103 -6.23 -1.32 6.66
C GLU A 103 -6.52 -1.04 8.13
N ASN A 104 -5.47 -0.92 8.95
CA ASN A 104 -5.59 -0.54 10.35
C ASN A 104 -6.17 0.88 10.49
N LEU A 105 -5.79 1.83 9.63
CA LEU A 105 -6.42 3.16 9.56
C LEU A 105 -7.93 3.04 9.28
N ALA A 106 -8.34 2.20 8.32
CA ALA A 106 -9.76 1.95 8.08
C ALA A 106 -10.47 1.35 9.31
N GLY A 107 -9.78 0.53 10.11
CA GLY A 107 -10.23 0.07 11.42
C GLY A 107 -10.48 1.22 12.39
N ARG A 108 -9.48 2.08 12.60
CA ARG A 108 -9.59 3.25 13.50
C ARG A 108 -10.70 4.22 13.06
N VAL A 109 -10.88 4.44 11.76
CA VAL A 109 -11.98 5.25 11.23
C VAL A 109 -13.35 4.68 11.60
N ARG A 110 -13.52 3.34 11.59
CA ARG A 110 -14.78 2.68 12.02
C ARG A 110 -14.98 2.74 13.53
N GLU A 111 -13.90 2.74 14.29
CA GLU A 111 -13.92 2.74 15.76
C GLU A 111 -14.00 4.16 16.36
N ALA A 112 -13.76 5.21 15.56
CA ALA A 112 -13.83 6.59 15.99
C ALA A 112 -15.19 6.91 16.63
N THR A 113 -15.16 7.36 17.88
CA THR A 113 -16.36 7.64 18.69
C THR A 113 -16.70 9.12 18.74
N SER A 114 -15.78 9.96 18.28
CA SER A 114 -15.93 11.42 18.25
C SER A 114 -15.54 11.99 16.89
N VAL A 115 -16.02 13.20 16.61
CA VAL A 115 -15.65 13.90 15.37
C VAL A 115 -14.18 14.35 15.37
N ASP A 116 -13.61 14.65 16.54
CA ASP A 116 -12.19 14.97 16.66
C ASP A 116 -11.30 13.77 16.29
N GLU A 117 -11.64 12.56 16.79
CA GLU A 117 -10.95 11.32 16.39
C GLU A 117 -11.10 11.04 14.89
N LEU A 118 -12.31 11.17 14.34
CA LEU A 118 -12.54 10.94 12.92
C LEU A 118 -11.80 11.95 12.03
N THR A 119 -11.78 13.23 12.41
CA THR A 119 -11.06 14.27 11.65
C THR A 119 -9.54 14.16 11.77
N TYR A 120 -9.04 13.58 12.86
CA TYR A 120 -7.64 13.20 13.02
C TYR A 120 -7.26 12.06 12.07
N GLU A 121 -8.02 10.96 12.06
CA GLU A 121 -7.75 9.83 11.15
C GLU A 121 -7.91 10.21 9.67
N LEU A 122 -8.88 11.07 9.33
CA LEU A 122 -9.02 11.59 7.97
C LEU A 122 -7.85 12.49 7.53
N ALA A 123 -7.09 13.05 8.48
CA ALA A 123 -5.89 13.83 8.15
C ALA A 123 -4.79 12.95 7.55
N GLU A 124 -4.59 11.74 8.07
CA GLU A 124 -3.63 10.76 7.54
C GLU A 124 -3.91 10.41 6.07
N LEU A 125 -5.18 10.38 5.69
CA LEU A 125 -5.61 10.10 4.32
C LEU A 125 -5.42 11.30 3.38
N ALA A 126 -5.80 12.49 3.84
CA ALA A 126 -6.03 13.66 2.98
C ALA A 126 -5.06 14.83 3.19
N ALA A 127 -4.05 14.70 4.06
CA ALA A 127 -3.03 15.73 4.22
C ALA A 127 -2.40 16.07 2.85
N THR A 128 -2.33 17.36 2.55
CA THR A 128 -2.10 17.89 1.19
C THR A 128 -0.78 17.42 0.57
N HIS A 129 0.23 17.15 1.38
CA HIS A 129 1.60 16.91 0.91
C HIS A 129 2.12 15.51 1.24
N ASP A 130 1.78 14.99 2.41
CA ASP A 130 2.30 13.73 2.96
C ASP A 130 1.20 12.72 3.30
N GLY A 131 -0.07 13.08 3.07
CA GLY A 131 -1.18 12.13 3.22
C GLY A 131 -1.08 10.97 2.22
N ILE A 132 -1.79 9.88 2.51
CA ILE A 132 -1.75 8.65 1.69
C ILE A 132 -2.05 8.94 0.20
N ILE A 133 -3.01 9.82 -0.09
CA ILE A 133 -3.37 10.16 -1.48
C ILE A 133 -2.27 10.96 -2.18
N ALA A 134 -1.65 11.92 -1.48
CA ALA A 134 -0.53 12.70 -2.02
C ALA A 134 0.68 11.78 -2.29
N SER A 135 1.00 10.90 -1.35
CA SER A 135 2.04 9.88 -1.46
C SER A 135 1.80 8.93 -2.65
N LEU A 136 0.56 8.49 -2.88
CA LEU A 136 0.20 7.69 -4.06
C LEU A 136 0.41 8.48 -5.35
N GLY A 137 0.10 9.78 -5.36
CA GLY A 137 0.41 10.67 -6.47
C GLY A 137 1.89 10.70 -6.81
N HIS A 138 2.78 10.74 -5.81
CA HIS A 138 4.23 10.66 -6.03
C HIS A 138 4.67 9.33 -6.67
N VAL A 139 4.08 8.20 -6.24
CA VAL A 139 4.34 6.89 -6.84
C VAL A 139 3.94 6.86 -8.32
N LEU A 140 2.77 7.40 -8.66
CA LEU A 140 2.31 7.44 -10.06
C LEU A 140 3.20 8.31 -10.96
N HIS A 141 3.69 9.44 -10.45
CA HIS A 141 4.66 10.27 -11.18
C HIS A 141 5.99 9.52 -11.40
N ALA A 142 6.53 8.90 -10.36
CA ALA A 142 7.76 8.12 -10.48
C ALA A 142 7.62 6.96 -11.48
N LEU A 143 6.45 6.31 -11.52
CA LEU A 143 6.15 5.27 -12.49
C LEU A 143 6.01 5.83 -13.91
N ALA A 144 5.37 6.99 -14.09
CA ALA A 144 5.32 7.66 -15.38
C ALA A 144 6.72 7.98 -15.91
N ASP A 145 7.62 8.45 -15.04
CA ASP A 145 9.01 8.73 -15.42
C ASP A 145 9.78 7.46 -15.81
N VAL A 146 9.44 6.30 -15.22
CA VAL A 146 9.97 5.00 -15.69
C VAL A 146 9.48 4.72 -17.10
N TYR A 147 8.18 4.89 -17.39
CA TYR A 147 7.63 4.67 -18.72
C TYR A 147 8.25 5.58 -19.78
N ASP A 148 8.60 6.83 -19.45
CA ASP A 148 9.32 7.73 -20.36
C ASP A 148 10.73 7.20 -20.72
N ARG A 149 11.33 6.36 -19.86
CA ARG A 149 12.64 5.74 -20.10
C ARG A 149 12.55 4.37 -20.78
N LEU A 150 11.38 3.74 -20.79
CA LEU A 150 11.17 2.49 -21.51
C LEU A 150 10.97 2.78 -23.01
N SER A 151 11.28 1.80 -23.86
CA SER A 151 11.28 1.95 -25.33
C SER A 151 10.19 1.12 -26.01
N GLY A 152 9.18 0.67 -25.28
CA GLY A 152 8.04 -0.05 -25.81
C GLY A 152 7.05 0.87 -26.53
N PRO A 153 6.33 0.34 -27.53
CA PRO A 153 5.46 1.14 -28.40
C PRO A 153 4.28 1.81 -27.67
N THR A 154 3.88 1.27 -26.50
CA THR A 154 2.76 1.80 -25.70
C THR A 154 3.21 2.62 -24.50
N ASP A 155 4.50 2.68 -24.21
CA ASP A 155 5.03 3.22 -22.97
C ASP A 155 4.76 4.73 -22.79
N PRO A 156 4.91 5.58 -23.84
CA PRO A 156 4.58 6.99 -23.71
C PRO A 156 3.11 7.25 -23.35
N ARG A 157 2.20 6.40 -23.85
CA ARG A 157 0.76 6.51 -23.54
C ARG A 157 0.50 6.22 -22.07
N TRP A 158 1.15 5.22 -21.50
CA TRP A 158 1.02 4.88 -20.08
C TRP A 158 1.60 5.98 -19.19
N GLY A 159 2.74 6.56 -19.55
CA GLY A 159 3.31 7.71 -18.83
C GLY A 159 2.33 8.88 -18.71
N ILE A 160 1.71 9.28 -19.83
CA ILE A 160 0.70 10.36 -19.86
C ILE A 160 -0.50 9.99 -18.98
N GLN A 161 -0.99 8.76 -19.07
CA GLN A 161 -2.17 8.32 -18.33
C GLN A 161 -1.92 8.30 -16.80
N LEU A 162 -0.75 7.84 -16.36
CA LEU A 162 -0.37 7.81 -14.95
C LEU A 162 -0.27 9.22 -14.35
N ARG A 163 0.31 10.19 -15.09
CA ARG A 163 0.31 11.60 -14.68
C ARG A 163 -1.10 12.16 -14.59
N SER A 164 -1.95 11.85 -15.56
CA SER A 164 -3.35 12.29 -15.54
C SER A 164 -4.09 11.80 -14.29
N PHE A 165 -3.92 10.53 -13.91
CA PHE A 165 -4.51 9.99 -12.67
C PHE A 165 -4.01 10.72 -11.41
N ALA A 166 -2.71 11.00 -11.34
CA ALA A 166 -2.14 11.70 -10.19
C ALA A 166 -2.63 13.16 -10.10
N GLU A 167 -2.67 13.87 -11.23
CA GLU A 167 -2.99 15.30 -11.30
C GLU A 167 -4.49 15.59 -11.26
N HIS A 168 -5.34 14.67 -11.73
CA HIS A 168 -6.78 14.92 -11.86
C HIS A 168 -7.57 14.08 -10.86
N GLU A 169 -7.51 12.76 -10.97
CA GLU A 169 -8.34 11.85 -10.17
C GLU A 169 -7.98 11.89 -8.68
N LEU A 170 -6.70 11.73 -8.35
CA LEU A 170 -6.25 11.74 -6.95
C LEU A 170 -6.39 13.12 -6.32
N ARG A 171 -6.12 14.19 -7.06
CA ARG A 171 -6.31 15.56 -6.58
C ARG A 171 -7.79 15.86 -6.30
N LEU A 172 -8.70 15.39 -7.16
CA LEU A 172 -10.14 15.52 -6.94
C LEU A 172 -10.57 14.78 -5.68
N LEU A 173 -10.12 13.53 -5.50
CA LEU A 173 -10.43 12.74 -4.31
C LEU A 173 -9.91 13.40 -3.03
N ALA A 174 -8.67 13.92 -3.04
CA ALA A 174 -8.09 14.63 -1.91
C ALA A 174 -8.90 15.89 -1.55
N ALA A 175 -9.31 16.68 -2.54
CA ALA A 175 -10.13 17.87 -2.33
C ALA A 175 -11.52 17.55 -1.74
N GLN A 176 -12.13 16.44 -2.19
CA GLN A 176 -13.41 15.97 -1.64
C GLN A 176 -13.26 15.53 -0.17
N LEU A 177 -12.23 14.76 0.16
CA LEU A 177 -11.99 14.32 1.53
C LEU A 177 -11.63 15.47 2.47
N GLN A 178 -10.85 16.45 1.99
CA GLN A 178 -10.56 17.67 2.74
C GLN A 178 -11.86 18.44 3.01
N SER A 179 -12.76 18.51 2.04
CA SER A 179 -14.08 19.15 2.20
C SER A 179 -14.96 18.40 3.22
N VAL A 180 -14.96 17.07 3.20
CA VAL A 180 -15.64 16.23 4.21
C VAL A 180 -15.08 16.52 5.60
N ARG A 181 -13.76 16.54 5.75
CA ARG A 181 -13.09 16.82 7.03
C ARG A 181 -13.42 18.23 7.55
N THR A 182 -13.36 19.25 6.70
CA THR A 182 -13.74 20.62 7.07
C THR A 182 -15.20 20.69 7.51
N ASN A 183 -16.12 20.05 6.77
CA ASN A 183 -17.54 20.05 7.14
C ASN A 183 -17.80 19.35 8.49
N LEU A 184 -17.08 18.27 8.78
CA LEU A 184 -17.15 17.58 10.07
C LEU A 184 -16.63 18.45 11.22
N ALA A 185 -15.48 19.10 11.02
CA ALA A 185 -14.90 20.01 11.99
C ALA A 185 -15.83 21.20 12.28
N ASP A 186 -16.42 21.81 11.25
CA ASP A 186 -17.34 22.94 11.39
C ASP A 186 -18.61 22.56 12.18
N ARG A 187 -19.16 21.36 11.96
CA ARG A 187 -20.33 20.86 12.71
C ARG A 187 -20.04 20.63 14.20
N SER A 188 -18.77 20.40 14.54
CA SER A 188 -18.35 20.05 15.90
C SER A 188 -17.86 21.27 16.68
N ALA A 189 -17.74 22.42 16.02
CA ALA A 189 -17.33 23.66 16.67
C ALA A 189 -18.44 24.18 17.61
N PRO A 190 -18.11 24.60 18.84
CA PRO A 190 -19.06 25.30 19.71
C PRO A 190 -19.56 26.60 19.05
N PRO A 191 -20.80 27.05 19.34
CA PRO A 191 -21.40 28.25 18.72
C PRO A 191 -20.57 29.53 18.83
N ASP A 192 -19.70 29.63 19.86
CA ASP A 192 -18.90 30.82 20.17
C ASP A 192 -17.50 30.86 19.54
N ARG A 193 -17.14 29.89 18.69
CA ARG A 193 -15.80 29.88 18.07
C ARG A 193 -15.75 30.80 16.84
N ARG A 194 -14.91 31.84 16.91
CA ARG A 194 -14.59 32.75 15.80
C ARG A 194 -14.09 31.96 14.59
N GLY A 195 -14.75 32.17 13.45
CA GLY A 195 -14.39 31.57 12.16
C GLY A 195 -13.01 31.99 11.65
N PRO A 196 -12.56 31.44 10.51
CA PRO A 196 -11.23 31.71 9.98
C PRO A 196 -11.05 33.21 9.69
N HIS A 197 -10.16 33.86 10.44
CA HIS A 197 -9.63 35.16 10.07
C HIS A 197 -8.40 34.93 9.19
N THR A 198 -8.30 35.65 8.07
CA THR A 198 -7.09 35.66 7.25
C THR A 198 -5.90 36.02 8.13
N PRO A 199 -4.85 35.18 8.21
CA PRO A 199 -3.68 35.51 9.00
C PRO A 199 -3.04 36.80 8.44
N PRO A 200 -2.48 37.66 9.29
CA PRO A 200 -1.77 38.85 8.83
C PRO A 200 -0.63 38.44 7.87
N PRO A 201 -0.32 39.26 6.86
CA PRO A 201 0.73 38.95 5.89
C PRO A 201 2.05 38.65 6.61
N ALA A 202 2.78 37.64 6.11
CA ALA A 202 4.06 37.27 6.68
C ALA A 202 5.02 38.49 6.71
N PRO A 203 5.79 38.69 7.79
CA PRO A 203 6.76 39.77 7.85
C PRO A 203 7.77 39.64 6.71
N PRO A 204 8.21 40.75 6.08
CA PRO A 204 9.15 40.70 4.98
C PRO A 204 10.43 39.98 5.42
N SER A 205 10.91 39.03 4.61
CA SER A 205 12.16 38.32 4.87
C SER A 205 13.30 39.32 5.12
N PRO A 206 14.14 39.11 6.15
CA PRO A 206 15.26 40.01 6.42
C PRO A 206 16.19 40.05 5.20
N PRO A 207 16.79 41.22 4.88
CA PRO A 207 17.68 41.34 3.74
C PRO A 207 18.83 40.33 3.90
N THR A 208 19.06 39.53 2.87
CA THR A 208 20.19 38.60 2.78
C THR A 208 21.47 39.40 3.00
N SER A 209 22.11 39.21 4.16
CA SER A 209 23.39 39.82 4.46
C SER A 209 24.44 39.22 3.54
N THR A 210 24.70 39.88 2.40
CA THR A 210 25.90 39.65 1.60
C THR A 210 27.07 40.32 2.30
N ALA A 211 27.50 39.75 3.43
CA ALA A 211 28.80 40.04 4.00
C ALA A 211 29.88 39.39 3.12
N SER A 212 30.18 40.06 2.00
CA SER A 212 31.41 39.84 1.23
C SER A 212 32.58 40.40 2.04
N GLY A 213 33.02 39.63 3.04
CA GLY A 213 34.23 39.88 3.80
C GLY A 213 35.45 39.38 3.06
N ARG A 214 35.94 40.16 2.09
CA ARG A 214 37.27 39.98 1.49
C ARG A 214 38.30 40.52 2.48
N ILE A 215 39.12 39.66 3.07
CA ILE A 215 40.35 40.09 3.76
C ILE A 215 41.54 39.36 3.12
N ARG A 216 42.40 40.20 2.52
CA ARG A 216 43.79 40.05 2.06
C ARG A 216 44.31 38.70 1.62
#